data_AF-E6MYX8-F1
#
_entry.id   AF-E6MYX8-F1
#
_cell.length_a   1.000
_cell.length_b   1.000
_cell.length_c   1.000
_cell.angle_alpha   90.00
_cell.angle_beta   90.00
_cell.angle_gamma   90.00
#
_symmetry.space_group_name_H-M   'P 1'
#
loop_
_entity.id
_entity.type
_entity.pdbx_description
1 polymer ?
#
loop_
_entity_poly.entity_id
_entity_poly.type
_entity_poly.pdbx_seq_one_letter_code
_entity_poly.pdbx_strand_id
1 'polypeptide(L)'
;MYFFPRFPFIDIDRIRWVCAGLKAFKHYIRENGLPDLIHAHCMNYAGILAFKISQKYGIPYVVTEHSSTITRGLVRPHQWQPMKNAAAHAAARLAVSRHFAHVLQHKYGCEWQYLPQHTGRNIQPTV
;
A
#
# COMPACT_ATOMS: atom_id res chain seq x y z
N MET A 1 22.37 10.22 0.98
CA MET A 1 23.13 8.96 0.82
C MET A 1 22.77 8.04 1.99
N TYR A 2 22.03 6.95 1.76
CA TYR A 2 21.65 6.00 2.83
C TYR A 2 22.82 5.05 3.11
N PHE A 3 23.59 5.32 4.16
CA PHE A 3 24.73 4.51 4.60
C PHE A 3 24.34 3.68 5.83
N PHE A 4 23.51 2.66 5.64
CA PHE A 4 23.32 1.63 6.65
C PHE A 4 23.20 0.27 5.95
N PRO A 5 23.98 -0.74 6.36
CA PRO A 5 23.91 -2.06 5.74
C PRO A 5 22.51 -2.64 5.93
N ARG A 6 21.92 -3.16 4.85
CA ARG A 6 20.59 -3.78 4.87
C ARG A 6 20.63 -5.04 5.73
N PHE A 7 20.22 -4.92 6.99
CA PHE A 7 20.15 -6.07 7.90
C PHE A 7 19.11 -7.08 7.40
N PRO A 8 19.45 -8.38 7.30
CA PRO A 8 18.58 -9.38 6.64
C PRO A 8 17.28 -9.68 7.39
N PHE A 9 17.22 -9.41 8.69
CA PHE A 9 16.11 -9.81 9.57
C PHE A 9 15.23 -8.64 10.03
N ILE A 10 15.72 -7.40 9.97
CA ILE A 10 15.02 -6.21 10.45
C ILE A 10 15.01 -5.15 9.36
N ASP A 11 13.82 -4.79 8.90
CA ASP A 11 13.61 -3.73 7.92
C ASP A 11 13.63 -2.34 8.57
N ILE A 12 14.81 -1.94 9.01
CA ILE A 12 15.05 -0.64 9.64
C ILE A 12 14.59 0.51 8.71
N ASP A 13 14.83 0.39 7.41
CA ASP A 13 14.44 1.41 6.43
C ASP A 13 12.92 1.58 6.38
N ARG A 14 12.14 0.49 6.36
CA ARG A 14 10.67 0.56 6.39
C ARG A 14 10.18 1.14 7.71
N ILE A 15 10.76 0.73 8.84
CA ILE A 15 10.38 1.26 10.14
C ILE A 15 10.62 2.77 10.18
N ARG A 16 11.79 3.24 9.76
CA ARG A 16 12.13 4.67 9.69
C ARG A 16 11.20 5.43 8.75
N TRP A 17 10.93 4.88 7.57
CA TRP A 17 10.03 5.48 6.58
C TRP A 17 8.60 5.63 7.14
N VAL A 18 8.07 4.59 7.77
CA VAL A 18 6.74 4.63 8.40
C VAL A 18 6.68 5.63 9.56
N CYS A 19 7.73 5.68 10.40
CA CYS A 19 7.82 6.67 11.47
C CYS A 19 7.87 8.12 10.93
N ALA A 20 8.61 8.35 9.85
CA ALA A 20 8.64 9.65 9.18
C ALA A 20 7.27 10.00 8.58
N GLY A 21 6.61 9.05 7.92
CA GLY A 21 5.26 9.21 7.37
C GLY A 21 4.22 9.55 8.43
N LEU A 22 4.27 8.93 9.62
CA LEU A 22 3.38 9.28 10.74
C LEU A 22 3.61 10.71 11.25
N LYS A 23 4.87 11.18 11.27
CA LYS A 23 5.18 12.58 11.63
C LYS A 23 4.66 13.55 10.58
N ALA A 24 4.86 13.24 9.29
CA ALA A 24 4.35 14.02 8.18
C ALA A 24 2.81 14.09 8.21
N PHE A 25 2.14 12.97 8.46
CA PHE A 25 0.69 12.93 8.60
C PHE A 25 0.21 13.76 9.80
N LYS A 26 0.92 13.73 10.93
CA LYS A 26 0.61 14.61 12.08
C LYS A 26 0.75 16.10 11.71
N HIS A 27 1.64 16.44 10.80
CA HIS A 27 1.73 17.81 10.30
C HIS A 27 0.56 18.15 9.37
N TYR A 28 0.26 17.26 8.42
CA TYR A 28 -0.87 17.40 7.50
C TYR A 28 -2.19 17.66 8.24
N ILE A 29 -2.49 16.89 9.29
CA ILE A 29 -3.74 17.06 10.05
C ILE A 29 -3.83 18.41 10.79
N ARG A 30 -2.69 19.02 11.14
CA ARG A 30 -2.68 20.34 11.79
C ARG A 30 -3.07 21.46 10.82
N GLU A 31 -2.77 21.27 9.54
CA GLU A 31 -2.98 22.28 8.49
C GLU A 31 -4.28 22.06 7.71
N ASN A 32 -4.68 20.80 7.53
CA ASN A 32 -5.77 20.42 6.63
C ASN A 32 -6.92 19.68 7.35
N GLY A 33 -6.76 19.33 8.62
CA GLY A 33 -7.71 18.50 9.36
C GLY A 33 -7.58 17.00 9.05
N LEU A 34 -8.54 16.22 9.54
CA LEU A 34 -8.58 14.77 9.30
C LEU A 34 -9.17 14.50 7.91
N PRO A 35 -8.48 13.72 7.05
CA PRO A 35 -9.06 13.30 5.79
C PRO A 35 -10.10 12.20 6.01
N ASP A 36 -11.09 12.13 5.12
CA ASP A 36 -12.12 11.08 5.15
C ASP A 36 -11.59 9.72 4.66
N LEU A 37 -10.57 9.73 3.81
CA LEU A 37 -10.01 8.52 3.20
C LEU A 37 -8.52 8.68 2.92
N ILE A 38 -7.77 7.58 3.08
CA ILE A 38 -6.37 7.49 2.65
C ILE A 38 -6.26 6.57 1.45
N HIS A 39 -5.60 7.02 0.39
CA HIS A 39 -5.30 6.19 -0.77
C HIS A 39 -3.81 5.89 -0.84
N ALA A 40 -3.44 4.63 -0.60
CA ALA A 40 -2.07 4.15 -0.70
C ALA A 40 -1.79 3.51 -2.07
N HIS A 41 -0.68 3.88 -2.73
CA HIS A 41 -0.32 3.39 -4.06
C HIS A 41 0.71 2.24 -4.07
N CYS A 42 1.06 1.70 -2.91
CA CYS A 42 1.89 0.50 -2.79
C CYS A 42 1.73 -0.15 -1.41
N MET A 43 1.78 -1.47 -1.32
CA MET A 43 1.53 -2.18 -0.07
C MET A 43 2.73 -2.14 0.90
N ASN A 44 3.96 -2.35 0.41
CA ASN A 44 5.15 -2.53 1.27
C ASN A 44 5.55 -1.28 2.09
N TYR A 45 5.12 -0.09 1.70
CA TYR A 45 5.37 1.15 2.46
C TYR A 45 4.08 1.89 2.76
N ALA A 46 3.41 2.40 1.71
CA ALA A 46 2.24 3.25 1.87
C ALA A 46 1.06 2.49 2.52
N GLY A 47 0.82 1.23 2.16
CA GLY A 47 -0.22 0.39 2.74
C GLY A 47 0.01 0.13 4.23
N ILE A 48 1.24 -0.17 4.63
CA ILE A 48 1.60 -0.33 6.05
C ILE A 48 1.45 0.98 6.83
N LEU A 49 1.85 2.11 6.25
CA LEU A 49 1.65 3.42 6.86
C LEU A 49 0.15 3.75 6.99
N ALA A 50 -0.63 3.55 5.93
CA ALA A 50 -2.07 3.78 5.92
C ALA A 50 -2.78 2.92 6.96
N PHE A 51 -2.39 1.65 7.10
CA PHE A 51 -2.89 0.79 8.17
C PHE A 51 -2.61 1.36 9.56
N LYS A 52 -1.37 1.81 9.83
CA LYS A 52 -1.04 2.43 11.13
C LYS A 52 -1.78 3.73 11.38
N ILE A 53 -2.00 4.55 10.35
CA ILE A 53 -2.80 5.77 10.46
C ILE A 53 -4.25 5.41 10.77
N SER A 54 -4.81 4.42 10.05
CA SER A 54 -6.16 3.91 10.26
C SER A 54 -6.37 3.42 11.70
N GLN A 55 -5.44 2.61 12.23
CA GLN A 55 -5.49 2.16 13.63
C GLN A 55 -5.47 3.30 14.65
N LYS A 56 -4.78 4.41 14.33
CA LYS A 56 -4.61 5.53 15.27
C LYS A 56 -5.75 6.55 15.21
N TYR A 57 -6.31 6.80 14.03
CA TYR A 57 -7.26 7.89 13.80
C TYR A 57 -8.63 7.41 13.31
N GLY A 58 -8.83 6.10 13.10
CA GLY A 58 -10.09 5.53 12.60
C GLY A 58 -10.38 5.80 11.12
N ILE A 59 -9.41 6.33 10.37
CA ILE A 59 -9.60 6.73 8.96
C ILE A 59 -9.53 5.48 8.08
N PRO A 60 -10.54 5.22 7.23
CA PRO A 60 -10.48 4.12 6.27
C PRO A 60 -9.41 4.36 5.21
N TYR A 61 -8.93 3.29 4.60
CA TYR A 61 -7.95 3.41 3.52
C TYR A 61 -8.16 2.39 2.43
N VAL A 62 -7.77 2.78 1.23
CA VAL A 62 -7.74 1.93 0.03
C VAL A 62 -6.30 1.78 -0.41
N VAL A 63 -5.95 0.59 -0.91
CA VAL A 63 -4.63 0.35 -1.51
C VAL A 63 -4.81 0.04 -2.99
N THR A 64 -4.10 0.76 -3.87
CA THR A 64 -3.92 0.37 -5.26
C THR A 64 -2.50 -0.12 -5.46
N GLU A 65 -2.34 -1.35 -5.90
CA GLU A 65 -1.03 -1.95 -6.12
C GLU A 65 -0.66 -1.87 -7.60
N HIS A 66 0.53 -1.30 -7.85
CA HIS A 66 1.12 -1.16 -9.18
C HIS A 66 2.42 -1.98 -9.32
N SER A 67 3.01 -2.47 -8.22
CA SER A 67 4.39 -2.93 -8.22
C SER A 67 4.56 -4.36 -8.72
N SER A 68 5.27 -4.51 -9.84
CA SER A 68 5.79 -5.81 -10.29
C SER A 68 6.82 -6.43 -9.33
N THR A 69 7.29 -5.70 -8.31
CA THR A 69 8.21 -6.26 -7.30
C THR A 69 7.56 -7.44 -6.55
N ILE A 70 6.23 -7.38 -6.37
CA ILE A 70 5.46 -8.46 -5.74
C ILE A 70 5.40 -9.69 -6.66
N THR A 71 5.27 -9.51 -7.97
CA THR A 71 5.21 -10.62 -8.93
C THR A 71 6.58 -11.29 -9.10
N ARG A 72 7.67 -10.52 -9.02
CA ARG A 72 9.06 -11.02 -9.16
C ARG A 72 9.61 -11.76 -7.93
N GLY A 73 8.81 -11.93 -6.86
CA GLY A 73 9.24 -12.68 -5.67
C GLY A 73 10.37 -11.99 -4.88
N LEU A 74 10.58 -10.69 -5.07
CA LEU A 74 11.65 -9.93 -4.43
C LEU A 74 11.30 -9.49 -2.99
N VAL A 75 10.11 -9.83 -2.52
CA VAL A 75 9.63 -9.54 -1.17
C VAL A 75 10.14 -10.62 -0.22
N ARG A 76 10.92 -10.22 0.79
CA ARG A 76 11.52 -11.14 1.76
C ARG A 76 10.44 -11.75 2.68
N PRO A 77 10.59 -12.99 3.18
CA PRO A 77 9.60 -13.66 4.02
C PRO A 77 9.06 -12.81 5.18
N HIS A 78 9.93 -12.11 5.91
CA HIS A 78 9.55 -11.27 7.06
C HIS A 78 8.73 -10.02 6.69
N GLN A 79 8.74 -9.60 5.41
CA GLN A 79 8.00 -8.44 4.92
C GLN A 79 6.53 -8.77 4.68
N TRP A 80 6.22 -10.05 4.44
CA TRP A 80 4.87 -10.49 4.10
C TRP A 80 3.89 -10.29 5.24
N GLN A 81 4.27 -10.58 6.49
CA GLN A 81 3.33 -10.46 7.61
C GLN A 81 2.74 -9.05 7.76
N PRO A 82 3.53 -7.96 7.84
CA PRO A 82 2.95 -6.63 7.94
C PRO A 82 2.18 -6.22 6.69
N MET A 83 2.61 -6.66 5.50
CA MET A 83 1.90 -6.40 4.24
C MET A 83 0.53 -7.12 4.20
N LYS A 84 0.45 -8.37 4.65
CA LYS A 84 -0.80 -9.14 4.75
C LYS A 84 -1.76 -8.54 5.77
N ASN A 85 -1.24 -8.12 6.92
CA ASN A 85 -2.06 -7.46 7.94
C ASN A 85 -2.67 -6.16 7.41
N ALA A 86 -1.88 -5.32 6.72
CA ALA A 86 -2.38 -4.13 6.05
C ALA A 86 -3.40 -4.49 4.95
N ALA A 87 -3.09 -5.45 4.09
CA ALA A 87 -4.03 -5.88 3.05
C ALA A 87 -5.38 -6.33 3.64
N ALA A 88 -5.39 -7.10 4.72
CA ALA A 88 -6.61 -7.61 5.35
C ALA A 88 -7.53 -6.52 5.93
N HIS A 89 -6.96 -5.41 6.42
CA HIS A 89 -7.73 -4.33 7.06
C HIS A 89 -8.03 -3.16 6.13
N ALA A 90 -7.56 -3.19 4.88
CA ALA A 90 -7.92 -2.16 3.90
C ALA A 90 -9.42 -2.22 3.58
N ALA A 91 -10.05 -1.06 3.40
CA ALA A 91 -11.46 -0.99 2.99
C ALA A 91 -11.64 -1.52 1.56
N ALA A 92 -10.69 -1.21 0.67
CA ALA A 92 -10.59 -1.81 -0.65
C ALA A 92 -9.14 -2.06 -1.06
N ARG A 93 -8.97 -3.06 -1.94
CA ARG A 93 -7.70 -3.51 -2.51
C ARG A 93 -7.86 -3.50 -4.01
N LEU A 94 -7.09 -2.67 -4.69
CA LEU A 94 -7.21 -2.42 -6.12
C LEU A 94 -5.93 -2.87 -6.82
N ALA A 95 -6.08 -3.50 -7.98
CA ALA A 95 -5.01 -3.94 -8.83
C ALA A 95 -5.16 -3.30 -10.22
N VAL A 96 -4.05 -2.89 -10.82
CA VAL A 96 -4.08 -2.21 -12.13
C VAL A 96 -4.26 -3.11 -13.34
N SER A 97 -4.30 -4.43 -13.15
CA SER A 97 -4.68 -5.38 -14.20
C SER A 97 -5.41 -6.58 -13.60
N ARG A 98 -6.31 -7.20 -14.38
CA ARG A 98 -7.03 -8.41 -13.97
C ARG A 98 -6.08 -9.55 -13.62
N HIS A 99 -5.08 -9.79 -14.48
CA HIS A 99 -4.06 -10.79 -14.21
C HIS A 99 -3.33 -10.51 -12.89
N PHE A 100 -2.99 -9.25 -12.63
CA PHE A 100 -2.31 -8.89 -11.39
C PHE A 100 -3.21 -9.03 -10.16
N ALA A 101 -4.51 -8.76 -10.28
CA ALA A 101 -5.48 -9.01 -9.21
C ALA A 101 -5.44 -10.47 -8.74
N HIS A 102 -5.43 -11.43 -9.67
CA HIS A 102 -5.31 -12.86 -9.33
C HIS A 102 -3.99 -13.20 -8.65
N VAL A 103 -2.86 -12.66 -9.13
CA VAL A 103 -1.55 -12.87 -8.50
C VAL A 103 -1.53 -12.33 -7.07
N LEU A 104 -2.12 -11.16 -6.85
CA LEU A 104 -2.21 -10.53 -5.54
C LEU A 104 -3.13 -11.33 -4.62
N GLN A 105 -4.28 -11.80 -5.11
CA GLN A 105 -5.19 -12.65 -4.37
C GLN A 105 -4.49 -13.91 -3.85
N HIS A 106 -3.74 -14.62 -4.71
CA HIS A 106 -2.97 -15.79 -4.29
C HIS A 106 -1.88 -15.47 -3.25
N LYS A 107 -1.18 -14.34 -3.39
CA LYS A 107 -0.08 -13.99 -2.48
C LYS A 107 -0.55 -13.47 -1.13
N TYR A 108 -1.62 -12.68 -1.12
CA TYR A 108 -2.15 -12.02 0.09
C TYR A 108 -3.25 -12.81 0.78
N GLY A 109 -3.98 -13.68 0.07
CA GLY A 109 -5.10 -14.44 0.62
C GLY A 109 -6.37 -13.61 0.81
N CYS A 110 -6.55 -12.52 0.06
CA CYS A 110 -7.73 -11.66 0.12
C CYS A 110 -8.13 -11.20 -1.28
N GLU A 111 -9.38 -10.81 -1.47
CA GLU A 111 -9.90 -10.34 -2.76
C GLU A 111 -9.28 -9.00 -3.18
N TRP A 112 -8.92 -8.90 -4.46
CA TRP A 112 -8.42 -7.68 -5.12
C TRP A 112 -9.31 -7.33 -6.30
N GLN A 113 -9.78 -6.08 -6.34
CA GLN A 113 -10.60 -5.56 -7.43
C GLN A 113 -9.72 -4.98 -8.53
N TYR A 114 -10.15 -5.13 -9.78
CA TYR A 114 -9.45 -4.53 -10.92
C TYR A 114 -9.90 -3.07 -11.09
N LEU A 115 -8.95 -2.13 -11.05
CA LEU A 115 -9.14 -0.73 -11.43
C LEU A 115 -8.08 -0.35 -12.47
N PRO A 116 -8.43 -0.15 -13.74
CA PRO A 116 -7.47 0.26 -14.75
C PRO A 116 -6.85 1.63 -14.44
N GLN A 117 -5.60 1.84 -14.84
CA GLN A 117 -5.03 3.18 -14.88
C GLN A 117 -5.83 4.02 -15.88
N HIS A 118 -6.36 5.16 -15.44
CA HIS A 118 -6.90 6.16 -16.35
C HIS A 118 -5.75 6.77 -17.15
N THR A 119 -5.46 6.22 -18.32
CA THR A 119 -4.71 6.94 -19.35
C THR A 119 -5.74 7.83 -20.05
N GLY A 120 -5.51 9.14 -20.12
CA GLY A 120 -6.47 10.13 -20.65
C GLY A 120 -6.77 10.01 -22.16
N ARG A 121 -6.79 8.80 -22.73
CA ARG A 121 -7.35 8.54 -24.06
C ARG A 121 -8.84 8.28 -23.92
N ASN A 122 -9.62 9.07 -24.65
CA ASN A 122 -11.06 8.94 -24.83
C ASN A 122 -11.49 7.47 -24.79
N ILE A 123 -12.17 7.12 -23.70
CA ILE A 123 -12.80 5.83 -23.51
C ILE A 123 -13.99 5.85 -24.48
N GLN A 124 -13.82 5.31 -25.68
CA GLN A 124 -15.00 4.92 -26.44
C GLN A 124 -15.58 3.70 -25.72
N PRO A 125 -16.84 3.76 -25.26
CA PRO A 125 -17.48 2.59 -24.70
C PRO A 125 -17.61 1.57 -25.83
N THR A 126 -16.89 0.46 -25.71
CA THR A 126 -17.22 -0.74 -26.46
C THR A 126 -18.58 -1.22 -25.97
N VAL A 127 -19.60 -0.91 -26.76
CA VAL A 127 -20.88 -1.61 -26.83
C VAL A 127 -20.68 -3.06 -27.26
#